data_AF-A0A1Y2GKP6-F1
#
_entry.id   AF-A0A1Y2GKP6-F1
#
_cell.length_a   1.000
_cell.length_b   1.000
_cell.length_c   1.000
_cell.angle_alpha   90.00
_cell.angle_beta   90.00
_cell.angle_gamma   90.00
#
_symmetry.space_group_name_H-M   'P 1'
#
loop_
_entity.id
_entity.type
_entity.pdbx_description
1 polymer ?
#
loop_
_entity_poly.entity_id
_entity_poly.type
_entity_poly.pdbx_seq_one_letter_code
_entity_poly.pdbx_strand_id
1 'polypeptide(L)'
;WLETGSALNNEYLRSRAQAIEYAKARNRCFELATRAYLDNDGAAAAKLSAQGREYNDLMMATHRAASRQIFESRNRTMVKSTGKGETWIDLHGLHVEESLAFLDEFMEKLENEVYTGTVYVVTGTGNHSANARAKLQPAII
;
A
#
# COMPACT_ATOMS: atom_id res chain seq x y z
N TRP A 1 17.89 13.47 -14.47
CA TRP A 1 17.38 13.37 -13.09
C TRP A 1 15.97 13.95 -13.08
N LEU A 2 14.94 13.10 -12.97
CA LEU A 2 13.55 13.55 -12.99
C LEU A 2 13.12 13.85 -11.55
N GLU A 3 12.83 15.13 -11.27
CA GLU A 3 12.28 15.67 -10.03
C GLU A 3 10.85 15.13 -9.80
N THR A 4 10.74 13.86 -9.41
CA THR A 4 9.44 13.23 -9.12
C THR A 4 9.09 13.23 -7.63
N GLY A 5 10.04 13.56 -6.74
CA GLY A 5 9.89 13.41 -5.28
C GLY A 5 8.78 14.27 -4.65
N SER A 6 8.62 15.54 -5.05
CA SER A 6 7.64 16.45 -4.42
C SER A 6 6.20 16.16 -4.88
N ALA A 7 5.99 15.93 -6.17
CA ALA A 7 4.69 15.57 -6.72
C ALA A 7 4.24 14.17 -6.28
N LEU A 8 5.15 13.18 -6.22
CA LEU A 8 4.84 11.87 -5.65
C LEU A 8 4.42 11.97 -4.19
N ASN A 9 5.19 12.71 -3.40
CA ASN A 9 4.92 12.82 -1.98
C ASN A 9 3.57 13.51 -1.74
N ASN A 10 3.21 14.51 -2.55
CA ASN A 10 1.92 15.19 -2.42
C ASN A 10 0.74 14.28 -2.77
N GLU A 11 0.81 13.52 -3.88
CA GLU A 11 -0.24 12.56 -4.23
C GLU A 11 -0.33 11.43 -3.20
N TYR A 12 0.80 10.87 -2.76
CA TYR A 12 0.86 9.88 -1.69
C TYR A 12 0.19 10.39 -0.41
N LEU A 13 0.60 11.58 0.07
CA LEU A 13 0.06 12.16 1.30
C LEU A 13 -1.43 12.45 1.17
N ARG A 14 -1.89 12.93 0.00
CA ARG A 14 -3.31 13.20 -0.24
C ARG A 14 -4.14 11.91 -0.25
N SER A 15 -3.76 10.92 -1.06
CA SER A 15 -4.49 9.66 -1.15
C SER A 15 -4.49 8.91 0.20
N ARG A 16 -3.44 9.06 1.01
CA ARG A 16 -3.28 8.34 2.28
C ARG A 16 -3.69 9.15 3.52
N ALA A 17 -4.08 10.42 3.40
CA ALA A 17 -4.38 11.28 4.55
C ALA A 17 -5.40 10.64 5.51
N GLN A 18 -6.50 10.12 4.97
CA GLN A 18 -7.54 9.49 5.77
C GLN A 18 -7.04 8.23 6.52
N ALA A 19 -6.23 7.41 5.85
CA ALA A 19 -5.66 6.21 6.45
C ALA A 19 -4.68 6.57 7.58
N ILE A 20 -3.89 7.64 7.40
CA ILE A 20 -3.00 8.17 8.44
C ILE A 20 -3.78 8.64 9.66
N GLU A 21 -4.91 9.32 9.48
CA GLU A 21 -5.77 9.73 10.60
C GLU A 21 -6.36 8.54 11.35
N TYR A 22 -6.83 7.51 10.65
CA TYR A 22 -7.29 6.28 11.30
C TYR A 22 -6.16 5.53 12.02
N ALA A 23 -4.94 5.54 11.48
CA ALA A 23 -3.77 4.97 12.15
C ALA A 23 -3.45 5.69 13.48
N LYS A 24 -3.55 7.02 13.51
CA LYS A 24 -3.39 7.81 14.74
C LYS A 24 -4.48 7.46 15.76
N ALA A 25 -5.75 7.44 15.34
CA ALA A 25 -6.88 7.09 16.20
C ALA A 25 -6.74 5.68 16.77
N ARG A 26 -6.38 4.70 15.94
CA ARG A 26 -6.08 3.32 16.34
C ARG A 26 -5.00 3.26 17.41
N ASN A 27 -3.85 3.89 17.16
CA ASN A 27 -2.73 3.87 18.09
C ASN A 27 -3.13 4.50 19.43
N ARG A 28 -3.92 5.59 19.38
CA ARG A 28 -4.45 6.22 20.59
C ARG A 28 -5.37 5.29 21.39
N CYS A 29 -6.26 4.57 20.72
CA CYS A 29 -7.12 3.57 21.36
C CYS A 29 -6.30 2.47 22.04
N PHE A 30 -5.27 1.94 21.38
CA PHE A 30 -4.43 0.89 21.96
C PHE A 30 -3.57 1.39 23.13
N GLU A 31 -2.99 2.59 23.03
CA GLU A 31 -2.28 3.22 24.15
C GLU A 31 -3.19 3.37 25.38
N LEU A 32 -4.42 3.84 25.18
CA LEU A 32 -5.40 3.99 26.25
C LEU A 32 -5.85 2.63 26.80
N ALA A 33 -6.05 1.63 25.94
CA ALA A 33 -6.41 0.28 26.35
C ALA A 33 -5.31 -0.34 27.22
N THR A 34 -4.04 -0.16 26.84
CA THR A 34 -2.89 -0.62 27.64
C THR A 34 -2.87 0.06 29.01
N ARG A 35 -3.11 1.37 29.08
CA ARG A 35 -3.18 2.08 30.37
C ARG A 35 -4.32 1.56 31.25
N ALA A 36 -5.53 1.44 30.70
CA ALA A 36 -6.68 0.89 31.43
C ALA A 36 -6.41 -0.52 31.97
N TYR A 37 -5.74 -1.38 31.19
CA TYR A 37 -5.35 -2.70 31.63
C TYR A 37 -4.35 -2.64 32.80
N LEU A 38 -3.35 -1.76 32.74
CA LEU A 38 -2.37 -1.56 33.82
C LEU A 38 -3.03 -1.00 35.09
N ASP A 39 -4.11 -0.23 34.94
CA ASP A 39 -4.92 0.29 36.05
C ASP A 39 -5.94 -0.75 36.59
N ASN A 40 -5.90 -2.00 36.11
CA ASN A 40 -6.85 -3.08 36.41
C ASN A 40 -8.31 -2.80 36.00
N ASP A 41 -8.55 -1.83 35.10
CA ASP A 41 -9.85 -1.61 34.48
C ASP A 41 -9.98 -2.42 33.18
N GLY A 42 -10.27 -3.71 33.32
CA GLY A 42 -10.43 -4.64 32.20
C GLY A 42 -11.62 -4.28 31.28
N ALA A 43 -12.66 -3.65 31.81
CA ALA A 43 -13.84 -3.28 31.02
C ALA A 43 -13.51 -2.12 30.06
N ALA A 44 -12.83 -1.08 30.55
CA ALA A 44 -12.36 0.01 29.71
C ALA A 44 -11.31 -0.48 28.69
N ALA A 45 -10.37 -1.35 29.11
CA ALA A 45 -9.38 -1.93 28.22
C ALA A 45 -10.01 -2.72 27.05
N ALA A 46 -11.03 -3.54 27.34
CA ALA A 46 -11.75 -4.30 26.32
C ALA A 46 -12.48 -3.39 25.32
N LYS A 47 -13.18 -2.36 25.82
CA LYS A 47 -13.90 -1.39 24.99
C LYS A 47 -12.96 -0.61 24.07
N LEU A 48 -11.87 -0.08 24.61
CA LEU A 48 -10.87 0.68 23.84
C LEU A 48 -10.16 -0.21 22.83
N SER A 49 -9.89 -1.48 23.17
CA SER A 49 -9.33 -2.45 22.23
C SER A 49 -10.28 -2.76 21.07
N ALA A 50 -11.59 -2.87 21.33
CA ALA A 50 -12.59 -3.05 20.29
C ALA A 50 -12.64 -1.84 19.34
N GLN A 51 -12.66 -0.62 19.89
CA GLN A 51 -12.58 0.61 19.09
C GLN A 51 -11.28 0.70 18.27
N GLY A 52 -10.15 0.29 18.85
CA GLY A 52 -8.88 0.21 18.13
C GLY A 52 -8.95 -0.75 16.93
N ARG A 53 -9.62 -1.89 17.07
CA ARG A 53 -9.86 -2.82 15.95
C ARG A 53 -10.75 -2.20 14.87
N GLU A 54 -11.82 -1.51 15.24
CA GLU A 54 -12.68 -0.81 14.26
C GLU A 54 -11.88 0.24 13.45
N TYR A 55 -11.03 1.03 14.12
CA TYR A 55 -10.14 1.96 13.41
C TYR A 55 -9.10 1.25 12.55
N ASN A 56 -8.63 0.07 12.97
CA ASN A 56 -7.75 -0.73 12.13
C ASN A 56 -8.43 -1.18 10.84
N ASP A 57 -9.69 -1.61 10.91
CA ASP A 57 -10.46 -2.03 9.73
C ASP A 57 -10.70 -0.84 8.77
N LEU A 58 -11.06 0.33 9.32
CA LEU A 58 -11.19 1.58 8.56
C LEU A 58 -9.86 2.01 7.92
N MET A 59 -8.77 1.91 8.66
CA MET A 59 -7.41 2.21 8.17
C MET A 59 -7.04 1.27 7.01
N MET A 60 -7.29 -0.03 7.13
CA MET A 60 -7.01 -1.00 6.06
C MET A 60 -7.88 -0.75 4.82
N ALA A 61 -9.17 -0.49 5.01
CA ALA A 61 -10.09 -0.18 3.91
C ALA A 61 -9.67 1.09 3.15
N THR A 62 -9.28 2.14 3.87
CA THR A 62 -8.80 3.39 3.25
C THR A 62 -7.43 3.25 2.61
N HIS A 63 -6.51 2.48 3.19
CA HIS A 63 -5.28 2.10 2.50
C HIS A 63 -5.58 1.38 1.19
N ARG A 64 -6.48 0.40 1.19
CA ARG A 64 -6.85 -0.34 -0.02
C ARG A 64 -7.51 0.53 -1.09
N ALA A 65 -8.30 1.52 -0.71
CA ALA A 65 -8.89 2.47 -1.66
C ALA A 65 -7.81 3.39 -2.27
N ALA A 66 -6.91 3.91 -1.42
CA ALA A 66 -5.80 4.75 -1.85
C ALA A 66 -4.82 4.02 -2.77
N SER A 67 -4.53 2.74 -2.47
CA SER A 67 -3.61 1.94 -3.28
C SER A 67 -4.11 1.75 -4.71
N ARG A 68 -5.41 1.49 -4.89
CA ARG A 68 -6.04 1.43 -6.22
C ARG A 68 -5.91 2.74 -6.98
N GLN A 69 -6.21 3.87 -6.34
CA GLN A 69 -6.10 5.18 -6.99
C GLN A 69 -4.67 5.48 -7.45
N ILE A 70 -3.67 5.20 -6.60
CA ILE A 70 -2.26 5.37 -6.94
C ILE A 70 -1.89 4.45 -8.11
N PHE A 71 -2.25 3.16 -8.03
CA PHE A 71 -1.95 2.18 -9.07
C PHE A 71 -2.57 2.56 -10.42
N GLU A 72 -3.86 2.91 -10.45
CA GLU A 72 -4.57 3.31 -11.67
C GLU A 72 -3.99 4.59 -12.27
N SER A 73 -3.64 5.57 -11.43
CA SER A 73 -3.02 6.80 -11.92
C SER A 73 -1.67 6.55 -12.57
N ARG A 74 -0.89 5.60 -12.04
CA ARG A 74 0.46 5.25 -12.51
C ARG A 74 0.42 4.40 -13.78
N ASN A 75 -0.52 3.47 -13.84
CA ASN A 75 -0.63 2.50 -14.93
C ASN A 75 -1.62 2.94 -16.02
N ARG A 76 -2.10 4.19 -16.01
CA ARG A 76 -3.07 4.71 -16.99
C ARG A 76 -2.58 4.61 -18.43
N THR A 77 -1.28 4.80 -18.66
CA THR A 77 -0.65 4.75 -19.98
C THR A 77 -0.01 3.40 -20.26
N MET A 78 -0.27 2.37 -19.43
CA MET A 78 0.22 1.02 -19.66
C MET A 78 -0.31 0.55 -21.03
N VAL A 79 0.59 0.40 -21.98
CA VAL A 79 0.25 -0.09 -23.32
C VAL A 79 -0.11 -1.56 -23.20
N LYS A 80 -1.33 -1.93 -23.59
CA LYS A 80 -1.76 -3.34 -23.67
C LYS A 80 -0.96 -4.00 -24.79
N SER A 81 0.15 -4.64 -24.44
CA SER A 81 1.00 -5.33 -25.41
C SER A 81 0.27 -6.55 -25.97
N THR A 82 0.17 -6.62 -27.29
CA THR A 82 -0.55 -7.67 -28.03
C THR A 82 0.25 -8.97 -28.05
N GLY A 83 0.12 -9.82 -27.03
CA GLY A 83 0.56 -11.24 -26.97
C GLY A 83 2.08 -11.53 -27.07
N LYS A 84 2.85 -10.63 -27.68
CA LYS A 84 4.31 -10.66 -27.87
C LYS A 84 4.83 -9.23 -27.76
N GLY A 85 5.87 -9.00 -26.97
CA GLY A 85 6.50 -7.69 -26.83
C GLY A 85 7.01 -7.41 -25.42
N GLU A 86 7.07 -6.13 -25.07
CA GLU A 86 7.42 -5.64 -23.73
C GLU A 86 6.19 -5.01 -23.08
N THR A 87 5.98 -5.28 -21.80
CA THR A 87 4.95 -4.64 -20.97
C THR A 87 5.56 -4.24 -19.64
N TRP A 88 4.93 -3.32 -18.91
CA TRP A 88 5.42 -2.87 -17.62
C TRP A 88 4.28 -2.68 -16.63
N ILE A 89 4.60 -2.77 -15.35
CA ILE A 89 3.72 -2.47 -14.22
C ILE A 89 4.45 -1.56 -13.24
N ASP A 90 3.84 -0.41 -12.93
CA ASP A 90 4.35 0.57 -11.96
C ASP A 90 3.66 0.39 -10.60
N LEU A 91 4.44 -0.09 -9.64
CA LEU A 91 4.05 -0.34 -8.25
C LEU A 91 4.62 0.74 -7.29
N HIS A 92 5.16 1.84 -7.82
CA HIS A 92 5.74 2.92 -7.00
C HIS A 92 4.70 3.55 -6.08
N GLY A 93 5.06 3.75 -4.82
CA GLY A 93 4.20 4.41 -3.84
C GLY A 93 3.16 3.49 -3.18
N LEU A 94 3.16 2.21 -3.55
CA LEU A 94 2.35 1.18 -2.90
C LEU A 94 3.09 0.56 -1.70
N HIS A 95 2.32 0.07 -0.73
CA HIS A 95 2.86 -0.76 0.33
C HIS A 95 3.13 -2.17 -0.19
N VAL A 96 4.00 -2.93 0.50
CA VAL A 96 4.46 -4.25 0.04
C VAL A 96 3.31 -5.21 -0.25
N GLU A 97 2.39 -5.38 0.70
CA GLU A 97 1.24 -6.27 0.53
C GLU A 97 0.33 -5.84 -0.63
N GLU A 98 0.17 -4.53 -0.84
CA GLU A 98 -0.63 -3.99 -1.94
C GLU A 98 0.05 -4.29 -3.29
N SER A 99 1.36 -4.08 -3.37
CA SER A 99 2.14 -4.34 -4.58
C SER A 99 2.12 -5.81 -4.98
N LEU A 100 2.23 -6.73 -4.02
CA LEU A 100 2.13 -8.17 -4.28
C LEU A 100 0.75 -8.51 -4.83
N ALA A 101 -0.33 -8.02 -4.21
CA ALA A 101 -1.68 -8.27 -4.68
C ALA A 101 -1.93 -7.76 -6.12
N PHE A 102 -1.44 -6.58 -6.47
CA PHE A 102 -1.57 -6.06 -7.85
C PHE A 102 -0.68 -6.81 -8.84
N LEU A 103 0.51 -7.23 -8.41
CA LEU A 103 1.40 -8.02 -9.27
C LEU A 103 0.79 -9.38 -9.57
N ASP A 104 0.24 -10.06 -8.56
CA ASP A 104 -0.43 -11.35 -8.73
C ASP A 104 -1.59 -11.25 -9.74
N GLU A 105 -2.49 -10.26 -9.56
CA GLU A 105 -3.60 -10.01 -10.50
C GLU A 105 -3.10 -9.72 -11.92
N PHE A 106 -2.00 -8.97 -12.04
CA PHE A 106 -1.40 -8.65 -13.33
C PHE A 106 -0.80 -9.88 -14.02
N MET A 107 -0.11 -10.73 -13.27
CA MET A 107 0.49 -11.96 -13.79
C MET A 107 -0.58 -12.97 -14.21
N GLU A 108 -1.62 -13.17 -13.39
CA GLU A 108 -2.78 -14.01 -13.74
C GLU A 108 -3.44 -13.55 -15.05
N LYS A 109 -3.56 -12.24 -15.26
CA LYS A 109 -4.08 -11.70 -16.51
C LYS A 109 -3.17 -12.01 -17.70
N LEU A 110 -1.85 -11.89 -17.56
CA LEU A 110 -0.91 -12.20 -18.63
C LEU A 110 -0.90 -13.68 -18.99
N GLU A 111 -1.03 -14.56 -17.99
CA GLU A 111 -1.18 -16.01 -18.20
C GLU A 111 -2.45 -16.32 -19.00
N ASN A 112 -3.59 -15.71 -18.62
CA ASN A 112 -4.86 -15.86 -19.34
C ASN A 112 -4.81 -15.33 -20.78
N GLU A 113 -4.01 -14.30 -21.04
CA GLU A 113 -3.77 -13.74 -22.38
C GLU A 113 -2.69 -14.52 -23.18
N VAL A 114 -2.13 -15.59 -22.60
CA VAL A 114 -1.02 -16.39 -23.18
C VAL A 114 0.14 -15.48 -23.60
N TYR A 115 0.44 -14.50 -22.77
CA TYR A 115 1.49 -13.52 -23.03
C TYR A 115 2.88 -14.19 -22.96
N THR A 116 3.69 -14.01 -23.99
CA THR A 116 5.03 -14.62 -24.10
C THR A 116 6.16 -13.59 -24.14
N GLY A 117 5.86 -12.34 -23.79
CA GLY A 117 6.79 -11.23 -23.82
C GLY A 117 7.54 -11.02 -22.50
N THR A 118 8.29 -9.91 -22.43
CA THR A 118 8.97 -9.47 -21.21
C THR A 118 8.07 -8.55 -20.39
N VAL A 119 8.13 -8.69 -19.06
CA VAL A 119 7.42 -7.87 -18.09
C VAL A 119 8.43 -7.08 -17.26
N TYR A 120 8.31 -5.76 -17.24
CA TYR A 120 9.12 -4.87 -16.40
C TYR A 120 8.33 -4.45 -15.16
N VAL A 121 8.86 -4.77 -13.97
CA VAL A 121 8.24 -4.36 -12.70
C VAL A 121 8.98 -3.16 -12.12
N VAL A 122 8.27 -2.05 -12.00
CA VAL A 122 8.79 -0.77 -11.53
C VAL A 122 8.40 -0.63 -10.06
N THR A 123 9.36 -0.80 -9.13
CA THR A 123 9.08 -0.99 -7.68
C THR A 123 9.37 0.21 -6.78
N GLY A 124 10.37 1.03 -7.10
CA GLY A 124 10.59 2.32 -6.46
C GLY A 124 12.00 2.79 -6.70
N THR A 125 12.32 4.01 -6.26
CA THR A 125 13.70 4.42 -6.03
C THR A 125 14.21 4.02 -4.65
N GLY A 126 13.38 3.40 -3.81
CA GLY A 126 13.77 2.90 -2.47
C GLY A 126 13.88 3.96 -1.37
N ASN A 127 13.65 5.25 -1.66
CA ASN A 127 13.89 6.35 -0.71
C ASN A 127 12.85 6.47 0.44
N HIS A 128 11.70 5.81 0.36
CA HIS A 128 10.63 5.91 1.36
C HIS A 128 10.52 4.69 2.29
N SER A 129 11.43 3.74 2.21
CA SER A 129 11.55 2.72 3.25
C SER A 129 12.42 3.25 4.38
N ALA A 130 12.08 2.90 5.62
CA ALA A 130 12.77 3.36 6.84
C ALA A 130 14.30 3.10 6.87
N ASN A 131 14.88 2.41 5.89
CA ASN A 131 16.30 2.04 5.81
C ASN A 131 16.93 2.23 4.42
N ALA A 132 16.37 3.07 3.53
CA ALA A 132 16.89 3.30 2.17
C ALA A 132 17.08 2.02 1.30
N ARG A 133 16.41 0.92 1.69
CA ARG A 133 16.40 -0.37 0.99
C ARG A 133 15.03 -0.57 0.39
N ALA A 134 14.90 -0.71 -0.92
CA ALA A 134 13.60 -1.00 -1.53
C ALA A 134 12.98 -2.25 -0.87
N LYS A 135 11.83 -2.10 -0.19
CA LYS A 135 11.15 -3.24 0.47
C LYS A 135 10.44 -4.14 -0.55
N LEU A 136 10.12 -3.59 -1.71
CA LEU A 136 9.40 -4.26 -2.79
C LEU A 136 10.30 -5.17 -3.61
N GLN A 137 11.53 -4.76 -3.89
CA GLN A 137 12.45 -5.53 -4.72
C GLN A 137 12.75 -6.94 -4.15
N PRO A 138 13.05 -7.14 -2.84
CA PRO A 138 13.24 -8.47 -2.25
C PRO A 138 11.94 -9.28 -2.06
N ALA A 139 10.77 -8.64 -2.18
CA ALA A 139 9.49 -9.33 -2.07
C ALA A 139 9.01 -9.88 -3.42
N ILE A 140 9.57 -9.37 -4.52
CA ILE A 140 9.18 -9.68 -5.90
C ILE A 140 10.21 -10.58 -6.61
N ILE A 141 11.49 -10.49 -6.23
CA ILE A 141 12.60 -11.33 -6.75
C ILE A 141 12.85 -12.48 -5.79
#